data_AF-A0AA36NHX6-F1
#
_entry.id   AF-A0AA36NHX6-F1
#
_cell.length_a   1.000
_cell.length_b   1.000
_cell.length_c   1.000
_cell.angle_alpha   90.00
_cell.angle_beta   90.00
_cell.angle_gamma   90.00
#
_symmetry.space_group_name_H-M   'P 1'
#
loop_
_entity.id
_entity.type
_entity.pdbx_description
1 polymer ?
#
loop_
_entity_poly.entity_id
_entity_poly.type
_entity_poly.pdbx_seq_one_letter_code
_entity_poly.pdbx_strand_id
1 'polypeptide(L)'
;MARAARQSYADSCAEGVSALYCCIRLRGVGPGVLDSQPQGVPFILSGLFDCEQKVSVVHGHVTRIKDYAEVIKSKDEVLMHAGFRRFSARPIYSEIPRKNSSNKKYKFMRFLHQEVTACASFYAPVVFPPCRLLMSVQREGAVVPELAAAGSVVSVDPKQLIIKRIILTGYPVRTQKNKAVVRFMFFSPQDIRWFKPVELSTKKGLRGHIKESLGTHGYMKCRFSAHIKQDDTVCMNLYKRVYPKWHPPAWGGSATAGPEEA
;
A
#
# COMPACT_ATOMS: atom_id res chain seq x y z
N MET A 1 11.01 -11.63 15.79
CA MET A 1 10.26 -10.84 16.80
C MET A 1 8.89 -11.44 17.11
N ALA A 2 7.95 -11.56 16.17
CA ALA A 2 6.59 -12.04 16.49
C ALA A 2 6.52 -13.45 17.14
N ARG A 3 7.34 -14.39 16.67
CA ARG A 3 7.47 -15.72 17.29
C ARG A 3 8.02 -15.66 18.72
N ALA A 4 8.98 -14.77 18.96
CA ALA A 4 9.58 -14.60 20.28
C ALA A 4 8.61 -13.97 21.29
N ALA A 5 7.83 -12.96 20.88
CA ALA A 5 6.80 -12.37 21.73
C ALA A 5 5.74 -13.40 22.16
N ARG A 6 5.31 -14.26 21.23
CA ARG A 6 4.37 -15.35 21.55
C ARG A 6 4.98 -16.45 22.41
N GLN A 7 6.25 -16.77 22.16
CA GLN A 7 6.95 -17.76 22.97
C GLN A 7 7.11 -17.24 24.40
N SER A 8 7.54 -15.99 24.58
CA SER A 8 7.57 -15.32 25.88
C SER A 8 6.21 -15.32 26.58
N TYR A 9 5.12 -15.08 25.84
CA TYR A 9 3.77 -15.16 26.40
C TYR A 9 3.39 -16.59 26.79
N ALA A 10 3.67 -17.57 25.94
CA ALA A 10 3.42 -18.98 26.24
C ALA A 10 4.21 -19.45 27.47
N ASP A 11 5.46 -19.03 27.58
CA ASP A 11 6.34 -19.30 28.71
C ASP A 11 5.78 -18.64 29.99
N SER A 12 5.23 -17.42 29.89
CA SER A 12 4.54 -16.75 31.02
C SER A 12 3.21 -17.41 31.41
N CYS A 13 2.57 -18.13 30.48
CA CYS A 13 1.33 -18.87 30.72
C CYS A 13 1.57 -20.25 31.33
N ALA A 14 2.82 -20.70 31.50
CA ALA A 14 3.14 -22.03 32.02
C ALA A 14 2.67 -22.27 33.47
N GLU A 15 2.28 -21.20 34.19
CA GLU A 15 1.66 -21.25 35.51
C GLU A 15 0.14 -20.93 35.49
N GLY A 16 -0.46 -20.76 34.30
CA GLY A 16 -1.77 -20.16 34.11
C GLY A 16 -2.95 -21.11 34.24
N VAL A 17 -3.76 -20.91 35.28
CA VAL A 17 -5.06 -21.57 35.46
C VAL A 17 -6.02 -21.15 34.34
N SER A 18 -6.38 -22.08 33.46
CA SER A 18 -7.40 -21.85 32.44
C SER A 18 -8.81 -22.07 33.02
N ALA A 19 -9.80 -21.34 32.50
CA ALA A 19 -11.23 -21.47 32.85
C ALA A 19 -11.64 -21.05 34.29
N LEU A 20 -11.00 -20.02 34.87
CA LEU A 20 -11.49 -19.39 36.10
C LEU A 20 -12.51 -18.28 35.81
N TYR A 21 -13.56 -18.21 36.64
CA TYR A 21 -14.40 -17.03 36.73
C TYR A 21 -13.61 -15.91 37.42
N CYS A 22 -13.42 -14.78 36.72
CA CYS A 22 -12.65 -13.66 37.23
C CYS A 22 -13.43 -12.34 37.13
N CYS A 23 -13.22 -11.46 38.10
CA CYS A 23 -13.72 -10.09 38.07
C CYS A 23 -12.59 -9.15 37.64
N ILE A 24 -12.74 -8.49 36.49
CA ILE A 24 -11.72 -7.60 35.92
C ILE A 24 -12.12 -6.15 36.20
N ARG A 25 -11.29 -5.40 36.93
CA ARG A 25 -11.46 -3.97 37.17
C ARG A 25 -10.61 -3.17 36.19
N LEU A 26 -11.26 -2.51 35.23
CA LEU A 26 -10.59 -1.67 34.23
C LEU A 26 -10.49 -0.22 34.72
N ARG A 27 -9.38 0.46 34.42
CA ARG A 27 -9.15 1.88 34.73
C ARG A 27 -9.33 2.72 33.47
N GLY A 28 -9.93 3.91 33.61
CA GLY A 28 -10.04 4.89 32.52
C GLY A 28 -11.11 4.56 31.47
N VAL A 29 -12.07 3.70 31.80
CA VAL A 29 -13.24 3.42 30.95
C VAL A 29 -14.29 4.50 31.20
N GLY A 30 -14.69 5.22 30.16
CA GLY A 30 -15.77 6.21 30.26
C GLY A 30 -17.13 5.55 30.52
N PRO A 31 -18.04 6.18 31.27
CA PRO A 31 -19.33 5.58 31.63
C PRO A 31 -20.17 5.18 30.41
N GLY A 32 -20.11 5.98 29.32
CA GLY A 32 -20.87 5.71 28.10
C GLY A 32 -20.41 4.51 27.28
N VAL A 33 -19.29 3.86 27.60
CA VAL A 33 -18.84 2.65 26.86
C VAL A 33 -19.83 1.50 27.07
N LEU A 34 -20.33 1.34 28.29
CA LEU A 34 -21.31 0.30 28.60
C LEU A 34 -22.66 0.59 27.94
N ASP A 35 -23.08 1.86 27.98
CA ASP A 35 -24.35 2.32 27.42
C ASP A 35 -24.37 2.27 25.88
N SER A 36 -23.21 2.44 25.24
CA SER A 36 -23.07 2.39 23.77
C SER A 36 -23.16 0.99 23.16
N GLN A 37 -23.06 -0.06 23.98
CA GLN A 37 -23.04 -1.43 23.50
C GLN A 37 -24.47 -1.89 23.14
N PRO A 38 -24.69 -2.43 21.92
CA PRO A 38 -25.99 -2.95 21.55
C PRO A 38 -26.39 -4.13 22.44
N GLN A 39 -27.67 -4.17 22.83
CA GLN A 39 -28.21 -5.28 23.62
C GLN A 39 -28.02 -6.62 22.87
N GLY A 40 -27.57 -7.64 23.59
CA GLY A 40 -27.31 -8.97 23.04
C GLY A 40 -25.94 -9.15 22.37
N VAL A 41 -25.08 -8.13 22.32
CA VAL A 41 -23.71 -8.25 21.80
C VAL A 41 -22.72 -8.52 22.94
N PRO A 42 -21.90 -9.58 22.89
CA PRO A 42 -20.98 -9.91 23.97
C PRO A 42 -19.84 -8.88 24.08
N PHE A 43 -19.41 -8.62 25.32
CA PHE A 43 -18.15 -7.94 25.58
C PHE A 43 -17.00 -8.95 25.52
N ILE A 44 -16.05 -8.68 24.61
CA ILE A 44 -14.85 -9.50 24.46
C ILE A 44 -13.67 -8.68 24.97
N LEU A 45 -12.96 -9.22 25.94
CA LEU A 45 -11.70 -8.67 26.44
C LEU A 45 -10.55 -9.51 25.93
N SER A 46 -9.50 -8.84 25.45
CA SER A 46 -8.28 -9.49 24.95
C SER A 46 -7.08 -8.78 25.54
N GLY A 47 -6.14 -9.56 26.08
CA GLY A 47 -4.85 -9.06 26.53
C GLY A 47 -3.98 -8.66 25.35
N LEU A 48 -3.19 -7.59 25.53
CA LEU A 48 -2.27 -7.10 24.51
C LEU A 48 -0.85 -7.59 24.78
N PHE A 49 -0.09 -7.85 23.73
CA PHE A 49 1.34 -8.11 23.85
C PHE A 49 2.12 -6.82 24.11
N ASP A 50 3.35 -6.96 24.58
CA ASP A 50 4.28 -5.84 24.71
C ASP A 50 4.44 -5.11 23.38
N CYS A 51 4.43 -3.78 23.45
CA CYS A 51 4.51 -2.87 22.30
C CYS A 51 3.35 -2.94 21.29
N GLU A 52 2.30 -3.73 21.53
CA GLU A 52 1.14 -3.82 20.62
C GLU A 52 0.31 -2.52 20.59
N GLN A 53 0.44 -1.68 21.61
CA GLN A 53 -0.18 -0.34 21.65
C GLN A 53 0.54 0.67 20.74
N LYS A 54 1.81 0.46 20.40
CA LYS A 54 2.60 1.41 19.60
C LYS A 54 2.11 1.40 18.16
N VAL A 55 2.15 2.56 17.49
CA VAL A 55 1.79 2.69 16.07
C VAL A 55 3.02 2.43 15.19
N SER A 56 2.83 1.67 14.11
CA SER A 56 3.87 1.41 13.11
C SER A 56 3.25 1.18 11.73
N VAL A 57 4.08 0.90 10.74
CA VAL A 57 3.62 0.51 9.40
C VAL A 57 3.42 -1.00 9.37
N VAL A 58 2.17 -1.41 9.25
CA VAL A 58 1.76 -2.81 9.17
C VAL A 58 1.60 -3.21 7.70
N HIS A 59 2.10 -4.40 7.35
CA HIS A 59 1.99 -5.00 6.04
C HIS A 59 1.16 -6.29 6.10
N GLY A 60 0.08 -6.33 5.32
CA GLY A 60 -0.75 -7.51 5.16
C GLY A 60 -0.82 -7.94 3.70
N HIS A 61 -0.87 -9.24 3.45
CA HIS A 61 -1.24 -9.77 2.14
C HIS A 61 -2.75 -9.89 2.08
N VAL A 62 -3.37 -9.25 1.10
CA VAL A 62 -4.82 -9.23 0.91
C VAL A 62 -5.16 -9.66 -0.51
N THR A 63 -6.22 -10.43 -0.62
CA THR A 63 -6.81 -10.85 -1.89
C THR A 63 -8.26 -10.43 -1.88
N ARG A 64 -8.68 -9.78 -2.97
CA ARG A 64 -10.07 -9.37 -3.17
C ARG A 64 -10.97 -10.61 -3.27
N ILE A 65 -12.14 -10.53 -2.63
CA ILE A 65 -13.14 -11.60 -2.70
C ILE A 65 -13.77 -11.60 -4.10
N LYS A 66 -14.11 -12.80 -4.60
CA LYS A 66 -14.63 -12.97 -5.96
C LYS A 66 -15.95 -12.23 -6.19
N ASP A 67 -16.83 -12.27 -5.20
CA ASP A 67 -18.18 -11.68 -5.29
C ASP A 67 -18.18 -10.16 -5.20
N TYR A 68 -17.10 -9.56 -4.69
CA TYR A 68 -16.98 -8.12 -4.62
C TYR A 68 -16.59 -7.55 -6.00
N ALA A 69 -17.51 -6.85 -6.66
CA ALA A 69 -17.36 -6.35 -8.04
C ALA A 69 -16.78 -4.92 -8.14
N GLU A 70 -16.87 -4.12 -7.09
CA GLU A 70 -16.45 -2.72 -7.13
C GLU A 70 -14.92 -2.52 -7.10
N VAL A 71 -14.47 -1.39 -7.64
CA VAL A 71 -13.04 -1.07 -7.73
C VAL A 71 -12.56 -0.45 -6.43
N ILE A 72 -11.65 -1.14 -5.75
CA ILE A 72 -11.01 -0.64 -4.52
C ILE A 72 -9.74 0.12 -4.89
N LYS A 73 -9.72 1.44 -4.64
CA LYS A 73 -8.56 2.27 -4.96
C LYS A 73 -7.60 2.31 -3.78
N SER A 74 -6.31 2.42 -4.08
CA SER A 74 -5.30 2.71 -3.06
C SER A 74 -5.58 4.07 -2.43
N LYS A 75 -5.41 4.17 -1.10
CA LYS A 75 -5.61 5.36 -0.26
C LYS A 75 -7.06 5.72 0.04
N ASP A 76 -8.02 4.93 -0.44
CA ASP A 76 -9.41 5.02 -0.02
C ASP A 76 -9.55 4.45 1.40
N GLU A 77 -10.57 4.92 2.09
CA GLU A 77 -10.84 4.51 3.47
C GLU A 77 -11.56 3.16 3.48
N VAL A 78 -11.03 2.23 4.28
CA VAL A 78 -11.59 0.90 4.45
C VAL A 78 -11.58 0.54 5.92
N LEU A 79 -12.58 -0.23 6.34
CA LEU A 79 -12.66 -0.79 7.68
C LEU A 79 -11.85 -2.09 7.72
N MET A 80 -10.74 -2.06 8.46
CA MET A 80 -9.84 -3.19 8.65
C MET A 80 -10.16 -3.91 9.95
N HIS A 81 -10.27 -5.23 9.87
CA HIS A 81 -10.31 -6.11 11.04
C HIS A 81 -9.03 -6.93 11.09
N ALA A 82 -8.19 -6.69 12.10
CA ALA A 82 -6.96 -7.42 12.34
C ALA A 82 -7.08 -8.15 13.68
N GLY A 83 -7.46 -9.44 13.65
CA GLY A 83 -7.70 -10.22 14.86
C GLY A 83 -8.87 -9.66 15.66
N PHE A 84 -8.63 -9.23 16.89
CA PHE A 84 -9.64 -8.62 17.78
C PHE A 84 -9.83 -7.12 17.56
N ARG A 85 -8.97 -6.47 16.75
CA ARG A 85 -9.02 -5.02 16.53
C ARG A 85 -9.80 -4.69 15.25
N ARG A 86 -10.66 -3.68 15.33
CA ARG A 86 -11.39 -3.09 14.20
C ARG A 86 -11.07 -1.61 14.14
N PHE A 87 -10.67 -1.12 12.97
CA PHE A 87 -10.30 0.28 12.80
C PHE A 87 -10.42 0.73 11.34
N SER A 88 -10.66 2.01 11.13
CA SER A 88 -10.61 2.62 9.80
C SER A 88 -9.15 2.82 9.39
N ALA A 89 -8.79 2.47 8.15
CA ALA A 89 -7.46 2.65 7.61
C ALA A 89 -7.50 3.08 6.13
N ARG A 90 -6.43 3.72 5.67
CA ARG A 90 -6.25 4.12 4.27
C ARG A 90 -5.06 3.40 3.64
N PRO A 91 -5.21 2.11 3.25
CA PRO A 91 -4.11 1.28 2.81
C PRO A 91 -3.57 1.70 1.45
N ILE A 92 -2.29 1.40 1.26
CA ILE A 92 -1.60 1.48 -0.01
C ILE A 92 -1.34 0.06 -0.50
N TYR A 93 -1.81 -0.25 -1.71
CA TYR A 93 -1.57 -1.54 -2.32
C TYR A 93 -0.27 -1.55 -3.12
N SER A 94 0.42 -2.69 -3.09
CA SER A 94 1.65 -2.90 -3.83
C SER A 94 1.80 -4.35 -4.28
N GLU A 95 2.52 -4.55 -5.38
CA GLU A 95 2.83 -5.88 -5.91
C GLU A 95 3.79 -6.59 -4.94
N ILE A 96 3.47 -7.85 -4.64
CA ILE A 96 4.33 -8.70 -3.82
C ILE A 96 5.51 -9.15 -4.69
N PRO A 97 6.77 -8.85 -4.30
CA PRO A 97 7.93 -9.33 -5.03
C PRO A 97 8.01 -10.86 -4.97
N ARG A 98 8.57 -11.47 -6.02
CA ARG A 98 8.78 -12.93 -6.03
C ARG A 98 9.71 -13.32 -4.87
N LYS A 99 9.40 -14.44 -4.20
CA LYS A 99 10.10 -14.90 -2.99
C LYS A 99 11.64 -14.90 -3.10
N ASN A 100 12.19 -15.18 -4.28
CA ASN A 100 13.64 -15.25 -4.52
C ASN A 100 14.22 -14.00 -5.17
N SER A 101 13.47 -12.89 -5.21
CA SER A 101 13.99 -11.64 -5.74
C SER A 101 14.86 -10.94 -4.70
N SER A 102 16.08 -10.57 -5.08
CA SER A 102 16.92 -9.66 -4.29
C SER A 102 16.31 -8.25 -4.17
N ASN A 103 15.30 -7.94 -4.98
CA ASN A 103 14.69 -6.63 -5.06
C ASN A 103 13.66 -6.42 -3.93
N LYS A 104 14.05 -5.66 -2.91
CA LYS A 104 13.18 -5.27 -1.79
C LYS A 104 12.28 -4.06 -2.08
N LYS A 105 12.04 -3.76 -3.37
CA LYS A 105 11.23 -2.62 -3.83
C LYS A 105 9.85 -3.12 -4.27
N TYR A 106 8.81 -2.55 -3.68
CA TYR A 106 7.42 -2.91 -3.92
C TYR A 106 6.81 -1.91 -4.89
N LYS A 107 6.27 -2.40 -6.01
CA LYS A 107 5.64 -1.54 -7.02
C LYS A 107 4.24 -1.17 -6.57
N PHE A 108 3.98 0.13 -6.41
CA PHE A 108 2.68 0.66 -6.02
C PHE A 108 1.61 0.33 -7.06
N MET A 109 0.47 -0.15 -6.57
CA MET A 109 -0.73 -0.43 -7.36
C MET A 109 -1.75 0.67 -7.10
N ARG A 110 -2.39 1.19 -8.16
CA ARG A 110 -3.44 2.21 -8.01
C ARG A 110 -4.75 1.62 -7.48
N PHE A 111 -4.97 0.33 -7.76
CA PHE A 111 -6.19 -0.40 -7.45
C PHE A 111 -5.83 -1.79 -6.94
N LEU A 112 -6.70 -2.38 -6.12
CA LEU A 112 -6.64 -3.80 -5.80
C LEU A 112 -7.32 -4.58 -6.93
N HIS A 113 -6.51 -5.23 -7.77
CA HIS A 113 -7.00 -6.04 -8.87
C HIS A 113 -7.61 -7.35 -8.37
N GLN A 114 -8.62 -7.87 -9.09
CA GLN A 114 -9.18 -9.19 -8.83
C GLN A 114 -8.12 -10.27 -9.07
N GLU A 115 -8.24 -11.38 -8.34
CA GLU A 115 -7.38 -12.59 -8.47
C GLU A 115 -5.89 -12.39 -8.17
N VAL A 116 -5.47 -11.17 -7.85
CA VAL A 116 -4.08 -10.86 -7.49
C VAL A 116 -4.00 -10.58 -6.00
N THR A 117 -3.15 -11.33 -5.30
CA THR A 117 -2.78 -11.00 -3.92
C THR A 117 -1.84 -9.80 -3.92
N ALA A 118 -2.24 -8.74 -3.22
CA ALA A 118 -1.44 -7.53 -3.07
C ALA A 118 -0.96 -7.38 -1.63
N CYS A 119 0.15 -6.65 -1.45
CA CYS A 119 0.59 -6.20 -0.14
C CYS A 119 -0.10 -4.86 0.19
N ALA A 120 -1.00 -4.87 1.17
CA ALA A 120 -1.60 -3.69 1.77
C ALA A 120 -0.71 -3.16 2.89
N SER A 121 -0.31 -1.89 2.79
CA SER A 121 0.53 -1.21 3.77
C SER A 121 -0.21 -0.01 4.35
N PHE A 122 -0.29 0.08 5.68
CA PHE A 122 -1.01 1.14 6.38
C PHE A 122 -0.41 1.41 7.77
N TYR A 123 -0.69 2.58 8.32
CA TYR A 123 -0.38 2.87 9.73
C TYR A 123 -1.46 2.29 10.62
N ALA A 124 -1.04 1.51 11.61
CA ALA A 124 -1.92 0.92 12.62
C ALA A 124 -1.10 0.56 13.86
N PRO A 125 -1.75 0.27 15.00
CA PRO A 125 -1.09 -0.39 16.12
C PRO A 125 -0.36 -1.65 15.65
N VAL A 126 0.80 -1.93 16.23
CA VAL A 126 1.59 -3.12 15.89
C VAL A 126 0.74 -4.37 16.07
N VAL A 127 0.65 -5.23 15.04
CA VAL A 127 -0.05 -6.52 15.13
C VAL A 127 0.96 -7.62 14.92
N PHE A 128 1.06 -8.56 15.88
CA PHE A 128 2.00 -9.67 15.79
C PHE A 128 1.45 -10.85 14.95
N PRO A 129 2.08 -11.19 13.81
CA PRO A 129 1.67 -12.34 12.99
C PRO A 129 1.80 -13.70 13.73
N PRO A 130 1.05 -14.74 13.31
CA PRO A 130 -0.05 -14.73 12.34
C PRO A 130 -1.31 -14.04 12.86
N CYS A 131 -1.86 -13.12 12.07
CA CYS A 131 -3.13 -12.46 12.34
C CYS A 131 -3.93 -12.38 11.04
N ARG A 132 -5.20 -12.76 11.06
CA ARG A 132 -6.09 -12.64 9.89
C ARG A 132 -6.48 -11.18 9.71
N LEU A 133 -6.46 -10.74 8.46
CA LEU A 133 -6.84 -9.39 8.06
C LEU A 133 -8.09 -9.49 7.18
N LEU A 134 -9.17 -8.86 7.60
CA LEU A 134 -10.37 -8.67 6.80
C LEU A 134 -10.50 -7.20 6.46
N MET A 135 -10.94 -6.90 5.25
CA MET A 135 -11.09 -5.55 4.76
C MET A 135 -12.51 -5.41 4.25
N SER A 136 -13.24 -4.47 4.85
CA SER A 136 -14.62 -4.16 4.50
C SER A 136 -14.74 -2.71 4.05
N VAL A 137 -15.65 -2.45 3.13
CA VAL A 137 -15.89 -1.12 2.57
C VAL A 137 -17.28 -0.68 3.01
N GLN A 138 -17.35 0.52 3.60
CA GLN A 138 -18.62 1.13 3.96
C GLN A 138 -19.23 1.76 2.70
N ARG A 139 -20.39 1.26 2.29
CA ARG A 139 -21.14 1.84 1.17
C ARG A 139 -22.08 2.93 1.67
N GLU A 140 -22.27 3.97 0.86
CA GLU A 140 -23.28 5.00 1.10
C GLU A 140 -24.67 4.35 1.12
N GLY A 141 -25.37 4.46 2.25
CA GLY A 141 -26.72 3.90 2.45
C GLY A 141 -26.78 2.45 2.94
N ALA A 142 -25.65 1.73 3.04
CA ALA A 142 -25.63 0.39 3.62
C ALA A 142 -25.49 0.45 5.14
N VAL A 143 -26.32 -0.30 5.88
CA VAL A 143 -26.24 -0.40 7.34
C VAL A 143 -25.03 -1.21 7.79
N VAL A 144 -24.63 -2.22 7.00
CA VAL A 144 -23.53 -3.13 7.31
C VAL A 144 -22.42 -2.97 6.27
N PRO A 145 -21.14 -2.87 6.70
CA PRO A 145 -20.02 -2.78 5.78
C PRO A 145 -19.85 -4.09 5.00
N GLU A 146 -19.60 -3.98 3.70
CA GLU A 146 -19.47 -5.12 2.80
C GLU A 146 -18.03 -5.65 2.82
N LEU A 147 -17.86 -6.97 2.93
CA LEU A 147 -16.53 -7.58 2.95
C LEU A 147 -15.92 -7.57 1.54
N ALA A 148 -14.81 -6.86 1.37
CA ALA A 148 -14.22 -6.59 0.06
C ALA A 148 -12.95 -7.41 -0.21
N ALA A 149 -12.13 -7.64 0.82
CA ALA A 149 -10.93 -8.46 0.72
C ALA A 149 -10.62 -9.21 2.02
N ALA A 150 -9.90 -10.31 1.89
CA ALA A 150 -9.45 -11.13 3.01
C ALA A 150 -7.97 -11.47 2.88
N GLY A 151 -7.31 -11.73 4.00
CA GLY A 151 -5.87 -11.85 4.03
C GLY A 151 -5.28 -12.14 5.40
N SER A 152 -4.00 -11.82 5.54
CA SER A 152 -3.25 -11.98 6.79
C SER A 152 -2.14 -10.94 6.91
N VAL A 153 -1.89 -10.50 8.14
CA VAL A 153 -0.71 -9.68 8.48
C VAL A 153 0.54 -10.52 8.32
N VAL A 154 1.54 -9.96 7.65
CA VAL A 154 2.81 -10.63 7.31
C VAL A 154 3.95 -10.06 8.12
N SER A 155 4.05 -8.74 8.19
CA SER A 155 5.14 -8.05 8.87
C SER A 155 4.74 -6.66 9.32
N VAL A 156 5.54 -6.10 10.22
CA VAL A 156 5.44 -4.72 10.67
C VAL A 156 6.83 -4.12 10.50
N ASP A 157 7.02 -3.28 9.47
CA ASP A 157 8.32 -2.71 9.13
C ASP A 157 8.20 -1.35 8.41
N PRO A 158 8.57 -0.23 9.04
CA PRO A 158 8.51 1.08 8.38
C PRO A 158 9.54 1.24 7.23
N LYS A 159 10.51 0.33 7.11
CA LYS A 159 11.60 0.43 6.12
C LYS A 159 11.19 -0.08 4.73
N GLN A 160 10.03 -0.72 4.59
CA GLN A 160 9.58 -1.26 3.31
C GLN A 160 9.43 -0.15 2.24
N LEU A 161 10.10 -0.33 1.10
CA LEU A 161 10.14 0.66 0.03
C LEU A 161 9.02 0.44 -0.98
N ILE A 162 7.97 1.26 -0.90
CA ILE A 162 6.89 1.29 -1.88
C ILE A 162 7.16 2.40 -2.91
N ILE A 163 7.14 2.04 -4.19
CA ILE A 163 7.55 2.92 -5.30
C ILE A 163 6.43 3.03 -6.33
N LYS A 164 5.99 4.25 -6.59
CA LYS A 164 5.05 4.58 -7.66
C LYS A 164 5.78 4.85 -8.96
N ARG A 165 5.40 4.08 -9.99
CA ARG A 165 5.83 4.30 -11.37
C ARG A 165 4.93 5.35 -12.04
N ILE A 166 5.55 6.30 -12.72
CA ILE A 166 4.93 7.28 -13.62
C ILE A 166 5.54 7.03 -15.00
N ILE A 167 4.71 6.97 -16.03
CA ILE A 167 5.17 6.74 -17.41
C ILE A 167 4.85 8.01 -18.20
N LEU A 168 5.88 8.66 -18.72
CA LEU A 168 5.72 9.72 -19.71
C LEU A 168 5.78 9.09 -21.10
N THR A 169 4.85 9.46 -21.97
CA THR A 169 4.71 8.88 -23.31
C THR A 169 5.05 9.91 -24.37
N GLY A 170 5.73 9.48 -25.42
CA GLY A 170 6.01 10.28 -26.60
C GLY A 170 5.87 9.45 -27.86
N TYR A 171 5.69 10.15 -28.98
CA TYR A 171 5.44 9.54 -30.28
C TYR A 171 6.59 9.87 -31.25
N PRO A 172 7.16 8.87 -31.94
CA PRO A 172 8.18 9.09 -32.95
C PRO A 172 7.54 9.74 -34.19
N VAL A 173 8.10 10.86 -34.63
CA VAL A 173 7.66 11.60 -35.83
C VAL A 173 8.48 11.16 -37.03
N ARG A 174 9.81 11.25 -36.91
CA ARG A 174 10.75 10.93 -37.98
C ARG A 174 11.71 9.86 -37.49
N THR A 175 11.78 8.75 -38.20
CA THR A 175 12.60 7.58 -37.84
C THR A 175 13.67 7.36 -38.91
N GLN A 176 14.91 7.12 -38.49
CA GLN A 176 16.03 6.81 -39.38
C GLN A 176 16.88 5.72 -38.73
N LYS A 177 16.78 4.47 -39.24
CA LYS A 177 17.42 3.29 -38.64
C LYS A 177 17.12 3.26 -37.13
N ASN A 178 18.13 3.37 -36.28
CA ASN A 178 18.00 3.35 -34.82
C ASN A 178 17.86 4.74 -34.16
N LYS A 179 17.70 5.80 -34.95
CA LYS A 179 17.48 7.17 -34.46
C LYS A 179 16.03 7.55 -34.72
N ALA A 180 15.43 8.31 -33.80
CA ALA A 180 14.13 8.92 -34.05
C ALA A 180 14.00 10.27 -33.38
N VAL A 181 13.20 11.14 -33.98
CA VAL A 181 12.72 12.38 -33.37
C VAL A 181 11.39 12.07 -32.69
N VAL A 182 11.30 12.31 -31.38
CA VAL A 182 10.13 12.05 -30.56
C VAL A 182 9.47 13.38 -30.18
N ARG A 183 8.14 13.42 -30.23
CA ARG A 183 7.31 14.58 -29.82
C ARG A 183 6.34 14.20 -28.70
N PHE A 184 5.75 15.22 -28.07
CA PHE A 184 4.72 15.13 -27.03
C PHE A 184 5.11 14.41 -25.73
N MET A 185 6.40 14.09 -25.54
CA MET A 185 6.88 13.63 -24.22
C MET A 185 7.18 14.81 -23.28
N PHE A 186 7.73 15.88 -23.84
CA PHE A 186 8.05 17.13 -23.15
C PHE A 186 7.60 18.30 -24.02
N PHE A 187 7.47 19.47 -23.41
CA PHE A 187 7.11 20.72 -24.10
C PHE A 187 8.22 21.78 -24.02
N SER A 188 9.15 21.66 -23.07
CA SER A 188 10.30 22.57 -22.93
C SER A 188 11.63 21.86 -23.23
N PRO A 189 12.63 22.56 -23.78
CA PRO A 189 13.97 22.00 -23.99
C PRO A 189 14.74 21.80 -22.68
N GLN A 190 14.38 22.54 -21.62
CA GLN A 190 15.02 22.43 -20.31
C GLN A 190 14.66 21.08 -19.65
N ASP A 191 13.40 20.65 -19.74
CA ASP A 191 12.97 19.34 -19.25
C ASP A 191 13.72 18.21 -19.96
N ILE A 192 13.91 18.31 -21.28
CA ILE A 192 14.65 17.30 -22.05
C ILE A 192 16.10 17.17 -21.55
N ARG A 193 16.76 18.30 -21.27
CA ARG A 193 18.12 18.30 -20.73
C ARG A 193 18.18 17.70 -19.33
N TRP A 194 17.21 18.01 -18.49
CA TRP A 194 17.07 17.46 -17.14
C TRP A 194 16.89 15.93 -17.15
N PHE A 195 15.97 15.44 -18.00
CA PHE A 195 15.65 14.01 -18.09
C PHE A 195 16.56 13.22 -19.05
N LYS A 196 17.61 13.85 -19.61
CA LYS A 196 18.57 13.20 -20.51
C LYS A 196 19.21 11.92 -19.96
N PRO A 197 19.56 11.80 -18.66
CA PRO A 197 20.15 10.59 -18.11
C PRO A 197 19.20 9.40 -18.05
N VAL A 198 17.88 9.62 -18.15
CA VAL A 198 16.88 8.57 -17.97
C VAL A 198 16.80 7.68 -19.21
N GLU A 199 16.72 6.38 -19.00
CA GLU A 199 16.53 5.40 -20.06
C GLU A 199 15.09 5.45 -20.61
N LEU A 200 14.98 5.42 -21.94
CA LEU A 200 13.74 5.29 -22.67
C LEU A 200 13.49 3.81 -22.99
N SER A 201 12.23 3.43 -22.95
CA SER A 201 11.74 2.12 -23.36
C SER A 201 10.64 2.30 -24.40
N THR A 202 10.42 1.36 -25.30
CA THR A 202 9.24 1.38 -26.17
C THR A 202 8.29 0.25 -25.82
N LYS A 203 7.01 0.38 -26.21
CA LYS A 203 6.03 -0.71 -26.01
C LYS A 203 6.44 -1.99 -26.73
N LYS A 204 7.14 -1.87 -27.86
CA LYS A 204 7.69 -3.01 -28.63
C LYS A 204 9.04 -3.52 -28.09
N GLY A 205 9.45 -3.09 -26.89
CA GLY A 205 10.60 -3.66 -26.17
C GLY A 205 11.97 -3.07 -26.53
N LEU A 206 12.02 -1.99 -27.30
CA LEU A 206 13.29 -1.31 -27.58
C LEU A 206 13.73 -0.47 -26.38
N ARG A 207 15.05 -0.33 -26.23
CA ARG A 207 15.69 0.51 -25.21
C ARG A 207 16.45 1.64 -25.88
N GLY A 208 16.50 2.81 -25.27
CA GLY A 208 17.14 3.97 -25.86
C GLY A 208 17.42 5.10 -24.89
N HIS A 209 18.05 6.16 -25.40
CA HIS A 209 18.38 7.36 -24.62
C HIS A 209 18.18 8.62 -25.45
N ILE A 210 17.96 9.73 -24.75
CA ILE A 210 17.88 11.07 -25.34
C ILE A 210 19.29 11.51 -25.76
N LYS A 211 19.42 12.01 -26.99
CA LYS A 211 20.66 12.60 -27.50
C LYS A 211 20.69 14.10 -27.29
N GLU A 212 19.71 14.80 -27.84
CA GLU A 212 19.65 16.27 -27.85
C GLU A 212 18.21 16.75 -27.97
N SER A 213 17.95 17.95 -27.45
CA SER A 213 16.70 18.70 -27.69
C SER A 213 16.76 19.34 -29.07
N LEU A 214 15.64 19.36 -29.79
CA LEU A 214 15.46 20.02 -31.07
C LEU A 214 14.48 21.19 -30.91
N GLY A 215 14.94 22.41 -31.19
CA GLY A 215 14.12 23.62 -31.10
C GLY A 215 13.62 23.94 -29.69
N THR A 216 12.50 24.65 -29.61
CA THR A 216 11.90 25.19 -28.37
C THR A 216 10.67 24.43 -27.88
N HIS A 217 10.02 23.62 -28.72
CA HIS A 217 8.72 22.99 -28.44
C HIS A 217 8.80 21.56 -27.87
N GLY A 218 9.94 21.17 -27.29
CA GLY A 218 10.06 19.86 -26.64
C GLY A 218 10.23 18.68 -27.61
N TYR A 219 10.63 18.92 -28.85
CA TYR A 219 11.10 17.84 -29.73
C TYR A 219 12.47 17.35 -29.25
N MET A 220 12.69 16.05 -29.31
CA MET A 220 13.97 15.47 -28.91
C MET A 220 14.42 14.38 -29.87
N LYS A 221 15.72 14.29 -30.08
CA LYS A 221 16.34 13.22 -30.85
C LYS A 221 16.73 12.11 -29.88
N CYS A 222 16.31 10.90 -30.18
CA CYS A 222 16.56 9.71 -29.40
C CYS A 222 17.34 8.69 -30.24
N ARG A 223 18.16 7.88 -29.57
CA ARG A 223 18.80 6.71 -30.15
C ARG A 223 18.32 5.46 -29.42
N PHE A 224 17.92 4.45 -30.18
CA PHE A 224 17.43 3.17 -29.69
C PHE A 224 18.42 2.05 -30.02
N SER A 225 18.20 0.88 -29.41
CA SER A 225 18.98 -0.34 -29.64
C SER A 225 18.83 -0.87 -31.07
N ALA A 226 17.61 -0.87 -31.61
CA ALA A 226 17.29 -1.36 -32.96
C ALA A 226 16.43 -0.34 -33.75
N HIS A 227 15.98 -0.75 -34.94
CA HIS A 227 15.14 0.08 -35.79
C HIS A 227 13.76 0.32 -35.16
N ILE A 228 13.41 1.59 -34.97
CA ILE A 228 12.13 2.00 -34.39
C ILE A 228 11.12 2.32 -35.50
N LYS A 229 9.90 1.78 -35.37
CA LYS A 229 8.77 2.07 -36.27
C LYS A 229 8.02 3.32 -35.81
N GLN A 230 7.42 4.07 -36.74
CA GLN A 230 6.63 5.27 -36.42
C GLN A 230 5.37 4.98 -35.59
N ASP A 231 4.81 3.77 -35.69
CA ASP A 231 3.68 3.30 -34.89
C ASP A 231 4.06 2.90 -33.44
N ASP A 232 5.34 2.93 -33.08
CA ASP A 232 5.74 2.60 -31.71
C ASP A 232 5.47 3.76 -30.74
N THR A 233 5.26 3.46 -29.46
CA THR A 233 5.16 4.47 -28.40
C THR A 233 6.42 4.44 -27.55
N VAL A 234 7.08 5.60 -27.43
CA VAL A 234 8.25 5.76 -26.56
C VAL A 234 7.77 6.11 -25.15
N CYS A 235 8.31 5.44 -24.16
CA CYS A 235 7.92 5.50 -22.75
C CYS A 235 9.15 5.78 -21.89
N MET A 236 9.06 6.79 -21.03
CA MET A 236 10.05 7.04 -19.98
C MET A 236 9.46 6.63 -18.62
N ASN A 237 10.13 5.73 -17.91
CA ASN A 237 9.68 5.25 -16.60
C ASN A 237 10.35 6.07 -15.48
N LEU A 238 9.56 6.86 -14.77
CA LEU A 238 9.97 7.61 -13.59
C LEU A 238 9.41 6.95 -12.33
N TYR A 239 10.13 7.08 -11.23
CA TYR A 239 9.81 6.40 -9.97
C TYR A 239 9.85 7.38 -8.80
N LYS A 240 8.85 7.33 -7.92
CA LYS A 240 8.79 8.11 -6.68
C LYS A 240 8.43 7.21 -5.50
N ARG A 241 9.08 7.39 -4.36
CA ARG A 241 8.71 6.72 -3.10
C ARG A 241 7.34 7.21 -2.63
N VAL A 242 6.48 6.29 -2.20
CA VAL A 242 5.17 6.59 -1.63
C VAL A 242 5.09 6.01 -0.23
N TYR A 243 4.61 6.81 0.70
CA TYR A 243 4.33 6.39 2.07
C TYR A 243 2.83 6.15 2.24
N PRO A 244 2.42 5.23 3.14
CA PRO A 244 1.03 5.09 3.55
C PRO A 244 0.43 6.44 3.99
N LYS A 245 -0.89 6.58 3.91
CA LYS A 245 -1.54 7.80 4.40
C LYS A 245 -1.54 7.79 5.93
N TRP A 246 -1.06 8.87 6.53
CA TRP A 246 -1.27 9.15 7.94
C TRP A 246 -2.78 9.23 8.22
N HIS A 247 -3.29 8.38 9.10
CA HIS A 247 -4.72 8.26 9.38
C HIS A 247 -4.92 7.92 10.87
N PRO A 248 -4.89 8.93 11.77
CA PRO A 248 -5.02 8.72 13.21
C PRO A 248 -6.25 7.96 13.70
N PRO A 249 -7.42 7.99 13.02
CA PRO A 249 -8.55 7.15 13.40
C PRO A 249 -8.24 5.65 13.43
N ALA A 250 -7.15 5.20 12.80
CA ALA A 250 -6.70 3.81 12.86
C ALA A 250 -6.25 3.36 14.27
N TRP A 251 -5.84 4.28 15.15
CA TRP A 251 -5.41 3.99 16.52
C TRP A 251 -6.14 4.84 17.58
N GLY A 252 -7.30 5.40 17.22
CA GLY A 252 -8.13 6.19 18.14
C GLY A 252 -7.76 7.66 18.26
N GLY A 253 -6.89 8.18 17.38
CA GLY A 253 -6.58 9.60 17.30
C GLY A 253 -7.59 10.43 16.50
N SER A 254 -7.60 11.74 16.70
CA SER A 254 -8.41 12.67 15.89
C SER A 254 -7.98 12.69 14.43
N ALA A 255 -8.94 12.74 13.49
CA ALA A 255 -8.64 12.80 12.06
C ALA A 255 -7.80 14.02 11.64
N THR A 256 -7.79 15.08 12.44
CA THR A 256 -7.01 16.31 12.19
C THR A 256 -5.59 16.26 12.75
N ALA A 257 -5.26 15.29 13.61
CA ALA A 257 -3.98 15.24 14.29
C ALA A 257 -2.82 15.01 13.30
N GLY A 258 -1.90 15.96 13.27
CA GLY A 258 -0.67 15.85 12.50
C GLY A 258 0.27 14.78 13.07
N PRO A 259 1.28 14.34 12.29
CA PRO A 259 2.28 13.38 12.77
C PRO A 259 3.17 13.91 13.90
N GLU A 260 3.22 15.22 14.13
CA GLU A 260 3.97 15.84 15.25
C GLU A 260 3.12 16.00 16.53
N GLU A 261 1.80 15.87 16.42
CA GLU A 261 0.83 16.09 17.51
C GLU A 261 0.32 14.77 18.13
N ALA A 262 0.83 13.62 17.67
CA ALA A 262 0.31 12.28 17.94
C ALA A 262 1.28 11.36 18.67
#